data_AF-A0A963VW40-F1
#
_entry.id   AF-A0A963VW40-F1
#
_cell.length_a   1.000
_cell.length_b   1.000
_cell.length_c   1.000
_cell.angle_alpha   90.00
_cell.angle_beta   90.00
_cell.angle_gamma   90.00
#
_symmetry.space_group_name_H-M   'P 1'
#
loop_
_entity.id
_entity.type
_entity.pdbx_description
1 polymer ?
#
loop_
_entity_poly.entity_id
_entity_poly.type
_entity_poly.pdbx_seq_one_letter_code
_entity_poly.pdbx_strand_id
1 'polypeptide(L)'
;FAMWQGNFRDILIDREANRLVSEYVAQQIRKRVHDPKTADLLTPKDHGFGTRRVPQETGYYEVYNQPNVELVSMLETPVERVTERGIKTTEREYEFDIIIYATGFDAITGAIDRIDIRGTGGQSLKEKWQRDLSTFVGIMVDGFPNLLMDLGPHTALGNVPRSIEYNVEWVRDLLAFMKKNDLTYCEPKPEAVADWIEFVNAKAEGLLS
;
A
#
# COMPACT_ATOMS: atom_id res chain seq x y z
N PHE A 1 -13.36 2.47 -11.33
CA PHE A 1 -13.31 3.00 -9.96
C PHE A 1 -14.61 3.65 -9.44
N ALA A 2 -15.69 3.79 -10.23
CA ALA A 2 -16.89 4.52 -9.81
C ALA A 2 -17.48 4.08 -8.46
N MET A 3 -17.53 2.77 -8.18
CA MET A 3 -18.08 2.25 -6.93
C MET A 3 -17.25 2.60 -5.68
N TRP A 4 -15.95 2.89 -5.84
CA TRP A 4 -15.08 3.31 -4.73
C TRP A 4 -14.91 4.83 -4.69
N GLN A 5 -14.44 5.44 -5.79
CA GLN A 5 -14.04 6.85 -5.82
C GLN A 5 -15.17 7.80 -6.25
N GLY A 6 -16.27 7.27 -6.80
CA GLY A 6 -17.44 8.06 -7.22
C GLY A 6 -18.68 7.82 -6.35
N ASN A 7 -18.50 7.21 -5.18
CA ASN A 7 -19.58 6.88 -4.24
C ASN A 7 -19.87 8.06 -3.30
N PHE A 8 -20.73 7.86 -2.31
CA PHE A 8 -21.01 8.86 -1.27
C PHE A 8 -19.72 9.27 -0.55
N ARG A 9 -19.60 10.56 -0.22
CA ARG A 9 -18.37 11.16 0.35
C ARG A 9 -17.97 10.58 1.72
N ASP A 10 -18.91 9.96 2.42
CA ASP A 10 -18.79 9.54 3.81
C ASP A 10 -18.39 8.06 3.97
N ILE A 11 -18.34 7.28 2.89
CA ILE A 11 -18.07 5.83 2.98
C ILE A 11 -16.69 5.49 3.58
N LEU A 12 -15.74 6.44 3.65
CA LEU A 12 -14.42 6.23 4.26
C LEU A 12 -14.24 6.95 5.60
N ILE A 13 -15.29 7.57 6.14
CA ILE A 13 -15.25 8.30 7.44
C ILE A 13 -16.41 7.94 8.37
N ASP A 14 -17.52 7.39 7.85
CA ASP A 14 -18.66 6.94 8.63
C ASP A 14 -18.78 5.41 8.58
N ARG A 15 -18.85 4.78 9.76
CA ARG A 15 -18.85 3.31 9.88
C ARG A 15 -20.12 2.67 9.32
N GLU A 16 -21.26 3.34 9.46
CA GLU A 16 -22.54 2.81 8.98
C GLU A 16 -22.62 2.91 7.45
N ALA A 17 -22.23 4.05 6.89
CA ALA A 17 -22.09 4.24 5.45
C ALA A 17 -21.15 3.18 4.84
N ASN A 18 -20.00 2.93 5.48
CA ASN A 18 -19.08 1.89 5.05
C ASN A 18 -19.66 0.47 5.15
N ARG A 19 -20.37 0.16 6.24
CA ARG A 19 -21.04 -1.13 6.45
C ARG A 19 -22.01 -1.42 5.31
N LEU A 20 -22.85 -0.44 4.94
CA LEU A 20 -23.84 -0.60 3.87
C LEU A 20 -23.23 -0.93 2.51
N VAL A 21 -22.15 -0.25 2.11
CA VAL A 21 -21.45 -0.58 0.85
C VAL A 21 -20.73 -1.93 0.93
N SER A 22 -20.16 -2.27 2.09
CA SER A 22 -19.49 -3.55 2.32
C SER A 22 -20.48 -4.71 2.20
N GLU A 23 -21.68 -4.57 2.77
CA GLU A 23 -22.76 -5.56 2.66
C GLU A 23 -23.27 -5.71 1.22
N TYR A 24 -23.41 -4.61 0.49
CA TYR A 24 -23.77 -4.66 -0.92
C TYR A 24 -22.74 -5.47 -1.72
N VAL A 25 -21.45 -5.21 -1.53
CA VAL A 25 -20.37 -5.94 -2.21
C VAL A 25 -20.38 -7.42 -1.82
N ALA A 26 -20.51 -7.74 -0.54
CA ALA A 26 -20.63 -9.11 -0.06
C ALA A 26 -21.82 -9.86 -0.68
N GLN A 27 -22.96 -9.19 -0.84
CA GLN A 27 -24.12 -9.76 -1.54
C GLN A 27 -23.81 -10.03 -3.01
N GLN A 28 -23.06 -9.15 -3.71
CA GLN A 28 -22.67 -9.41 -5.10
C GLN A 28 -21.72 -10.60 -5.22
N ILE A 29 -20.78 -10.77 -4.28
CA ILE A 29 -19.89 -11.94 -4.22
C ILE A 29 -20.71 -13.22 -4.10
N ARG A 30 -21.64 -13.27 -3.13
CA ARG A 30 -22.51 -14.44 -2.90
C ARG A 30 -23.44 -14.78 -4.07
N LYS A 31 -23.73 -13.82 -4.96
CA LYS A 31 -24.49 -14.09 -6.20
C LYS A 31 -23.63 -14.71 -7.30
N ARG A 32 -22.32 -14.46 -7.29
CA ARG A 32 -21.38 -14.88 -8.33
C ARG A 32 -20.67 -16.19 -8.01
N VAL A 33 -20.55 -16.53 -6.72
CA VAL A 33 -19.92 -17.78 -6.24
C VAL A 33 -21.00 -18.72 -5.74
N HIS A 34 -21.12 -19.91 -6.37
CA HIS A 34 -22.20 -20.86 -6.12
C HIS A 34 -22.05 -21.61 -4.80
N ASP A 35 -20.82 -21.94 -4.40
CA ASP A 35 -20.57 -22.57 -3.10
C ASP A 35 -20.62 -21.52 -1.97
N PRO A 36 -21.57 -21.61 -1.03
CA PRO A 36 -21.70 -20.62 0.03
C PRO A 36 -20.49 -20.57 0.97
N LYS A 37 -19.76 -21.68 1.18
CA LYS A 37 -18.56 -21.69 2.02
C LYS A 37 -17.45 -20.88 1.36
N THR A 38 -17.18 -21.13 0.07
CA THR A 38 -16.20 -20.37 -0.71
C THR A 38 -16.58 -18.89 -0.81
N ALA A 39 -17.87 -18.57 -1.02
CA ALA A 39 -18.33 -17.19 -1.07
C ALA A 39 -18.10 -16.43 0.26
N ASP A 40 -18.29 -17.11 1.40
CA ASP A 40 -18.05 -16.53 2.72
C ASP A 40 -16.57 -16.30 3.00
N LEU A 41 -15.69 -17.22 2.57
CA LEU A 41 -14.23 -17.05 2.66
C LEU A 41 -13.71 -15.91 1.79
N LEU A 42 -14.31 -15.68 0.62
CA LEU A 42 -13.95 -14.57 -0.28
C LEU A 42 -14.52 -13.21 0.16
N THR A 43 -15.35 -13.18 1.21
CA THR A 43 -15.96 -11.96 1.74
C THR A 43 -15.16 -11.45 2.94
N PRO A 44 -14.51 -10.27 2.88
CA PRO A 44 -13.76 -9.72 4.00
C PRO A 44 -14.62 -9.49 5.25
N LYS A 45 -14.04 -9.76 6.42
CA LYS A 45 -14.67 -9.57 7.75
C LYS A 45 -13.85 -8.71 8.70
N ASP A 46 -12.59 -8.46 8.35
CA ASP A 46 -11.59 -7.74 9.14
C ASP A 46 -11.48 -6.26 8.74
N HIS A 47 -12.05 -5.86 7.61
CA HIS A 47 -12.02 -4.49 7.13
C HIS A 47 -13.23 -4.15 6.25
N GLY A 48 -13.51 -2.85 6.17
CA GLY A 48 -14.57 -2.28 5.34
C GLY A 48 -14.18 -2.11 3.87
N PHE A 49 -15.17 -1.95 2.99
CA PHE A 49 -14.93 -1.68 1.59
C PHE A 49 -14.15 -0.37 1.40
N GLY A 50 -13.11 -0.38 0.57
CA GLY A 50 -12.35 0.82 0.21
C GLY A 50 -11.38 1.34 1.26
N THR A 51 -11.26 0.71 2.43
CA THR A 51 -10.24 1.04 3.44
C THR A 51 -8.84 0.57 3.02
N ARG A 52 -8.78 -0.29 2.01
CA ARG A 52 -7.57 -0.64 1.25
C ARG A 52 -7.82 -0.35 -0.23
N ARG A 53 -6.75 -0.27 -1.04
CA ARG A 53 -6.88 -0.10 -2.49
C ARG A 53 -7.64 -1.29 -3.09
N VAL A 54 -8.84 -1.04 -3.60
CA VAL A 54 -9.75 -2.09 -4.11
C VAL A 54 -9.16 -2.72 -5.38
N PRO A 55 -8.85 -4.04 -5.38
CA PRO A 55 -8.50 -4.77 -6.60
C PRO A 55 -9.72 -4.77 -7.54
N GLN A 56 -9.50 -4.40 -8.80
CA GLN A 56 -10.50 -4.60 -9.83
C GLN A 56 -10.28 -5.96 -10.47
N GLU A 57 -11.35 -6.57 -10.96
CA GLU A 57 -11.31 -7.92 -11.49
C GLU A 57 -12.13 -8.06 -12.77
N THR A 58 -11.86 -9.14 -13.49
CA THR A 58 -12.64 -9.56 -14.65
C THR A 58 -12.85 -11.07 -14.51
N GLY A 59 -14.00 -11.44 -13.96
CA GLY A 59 -14.37 -12.84 -13.79
C GLY A 59 -13.68 -13.56 -12.62
N TYR A 60 -13.07 -12.83 -11.67
CA TYR A 60 -12.30 -13.45 -10.58
C TYR A 60 -13.15 -14.35 -9.70
N TYR A 61 -14.36 -13.90 -9.36
CA TYR A 61 -15.24 -14.66 -8.46
C TYR A 61 -15.81 -15.91 -9.15
N GLU A 62 -16.15 -15.83 -10.44
CA GLU A 62 -16.68 -16.96 -11.23
C GLU A 62 -15.67 -18.08 -11.42
N VAL A 63 -14.37 -17.79 -11.36
CA VAL A 63 -13.30 -18.80 -11.42
C VAL A 63 -13.49 -19.87 -10.33
N TYR A 64 -13.98 -19.48 -9.14
CA TYR A 64 -14.21 -20.42 -8.04
C TYR A 64 -15.40 -21.36 -8.23
N ASN A 65 -16.19 -21.20 -9.31
CA ASN A 65 -17.23 -22.16 -9.67
C ASN A 65 -16.71 -23.28 -10.58
N GLN A 66 -15.46 -23.20 -11.04
CA GLN A 66 -14.88 -24.20 -11.92
C GLN A 66 -14.46 -25.44 -11.12
N PRO A 67 -14.65 -26.66 -11.66
CA PRO A 67 -14.36 -27.90 -10.93
C PRO A 67 -12.88 -28.13 -10.63
N ASN A 68 -11.98 -27.37 -11.26
CA ASN A 68 -10.52 -27.48 -11.13
C ASN A 68 -9.91 -26.35 -10.28
N VAL A 69 -10.73 -25.61 -9.54
CA VAL A 69 -10.28 -24.50 -8.68
C VAL A 69 -10.66 -24.80 -7.24
N GLU A 70 -9.68 -24.72 -6.35
CA GLU A 70 -9.89 -24.87 -4.91
C GLU A 70 -9.42 -23.60 -4.19
N LEU A 71 -10.24 -23.10 -3.26
CA LEU A 71 -9.85 -22.05 -2.33
C LEU A 71 -9.39 -22.67 -1.01
N VAL A 72 -8.15 -22.39 -0.62
CA VAL A 72 -7.58 -22.84 0.66
C VAL A 72 -7.33 -21.63 1.56
N SER A 73 -7.94 -21.62 2.75
CA SER A 73 -7.77 -20.54 3.72
C SER A 73 -6.51 -20.76 4.57
N MET A 74 -5.48 -19.96 4.37
CA MET A 74 -4.25 -20.00 5.19
C MET A 74 -4.46 -19.51 6.63
N LEU A 75 -5.61 -18.88 6.94
CA LEU A 75 -5.96 -18.51 8.31
C LEU A 75 -6.49 -19.70 9.11
N GLU A 76 -7.20 -20.62 8.44
CA GLU A 76 -7.73 -21.83 9.04
C GLU A 76 -6.69 -22.96 9.03
N THR A 77 -5.94 -23.07 7.93
CA THR A 77 -4.89 -24.09 7.74
C THR A 77 -3.57 -23.43 7.34
N PRO A 78 -2.79 -22.91 8.31
CA PRO A 78 -1.53 -22.22 8.02
C PRO A 78 -0.56 -23.05 7.19
N VAL A 79 0.22 -22.39 6.33
CA VAL A 79 1.32 -23.03 5.60
C VAL A 79 2.48 -23.26 6.56
N GLU A 80 2.95 -24.51 6.64
CA GLU A 80 4.11 -24.87 7.45
C GLU A 80 5.41 -24.66 6.65
N ARG A 81 5.44 -25.15 5.40
CA ARG A 81 6.60 -25.07 4.51
C ARG A 81 6.24 -25.42 3.06
N VAL A 82 7.09 -24.96 2.15
CA VAL A 82 7.19 -25.51 0.80
C VAL A 82 7.99 -26.82 0.87
N THR A 83 7.56 -27.82 0.11
CA THR A 83 8.22 -29.13 -0.01
C THR A 83 8.70 -29.32 -1.46
N GLU A 84 9.41 -30.41 -1.72
CA GLU A 84 9.80 -30.76 -3.09
C GLU A 84 8.59 -31.05 -4.00
N ARG A 85 7.46 -31.45 -3.42
CA ARG A 85 6.24 -31.83 -4.16
C ARG A 85 5.21 -30.71 -4.23
N GLY A 86 5.28 -29.72 -3.34
CA GLY A 86 4.34 -28.60 -3.33
C GLY A 86 4.32 -27.83 -2.00
N ILE A 87 3.14 -27.66 -1.40
CA ILE A 87 2.93 -26.82 -0.21
C ILE A 87 2.28 -27.64 0.90
N LYS A 88 2.93 -27.73 2.06
CA LYS A 88 2.37 -28.37 3.26
C LYS A 88 1.68 -27.34 4.15
N THR A 89 0.40 -27.55 4.43
CA THR A 89 -0.36 -26.85 5.47
C THR A 89 -0.45 -27.72 6.73
N THR A 90 -1.01 -27.16 7.80
CA THR A 90 -1.31 -27.91 9.03
C THR A 90 -2.33 -29.04 8.84
N GLU A 91 -3.10 -29.02 7.76
CA GLU A 91 -4.11 -30.04 7.44
C GLU A 91 -3.56 -31.12 6.51
N ARG A 92 -2.97 -30.73 5.38
CA ARG A 92 -2.50 -31.65 4.34
C ARG A 92 -1.38 -31.05 3.48
N GLU A 93 -0.80 -31.88 2.63
CA GLU A 93 0.14 -31.45 1.60
C GLU A 93 -0.58 -31.37 0.25
N TYR A 94 -0.41 -30.23 -0.43
CA TYR A 94 -0.92 -29.98 -1.76
C TYR A 94 0.24 -30.10 -2.74
N GLU A 95 0.07 -30.93 -3.77
CA GLU A 95 1.09 -31.15 -4.80
C GLU A 95 0.90 -30.17 -5.95
N PHE A 96 2.00 -29.59 -6.43
CA PHE A 96 1.97 -28.59 -7.50
C PHE A 96 3.20 -28.74 -8.41
N ASP A 97 2.97 -28.67 -9.72
CA ASP A 97 4.07 -28.55 -10.70
C ASP A 97 4.65 -27.12 -10.72
N ILE A 98 3.83 -26.11 -10.40
CA ILE A 98 4.19 -24.70 -10.46
C ILE A 98 3.60 -23.98 -9.23
N ILE A 99 4.42 -23.16 -8.58
CA ILE A 99 4.00 -22.27 -7.48
C ILE A 99 4.18 -20.82 -7.93
N ILE A 100 3.12 -20.01 -7.83
CA ILE A 100 3.13 -18.58 -8.17
C ILE A 100 3.09 -17.76 -6.88
N TYR A 101 4.13 -16.95 -6.63
CA TYR A 101 4.19 -16.05 -5.48
C TYR A 101 3.54 -14.70 -5.79
N ALA A 102 2.24 -14.58 -5.50
CA ALA A 102 1.49 -13.33 -5.59
C ALA A 102 1.45 -12.59 -4.23
N THR A 103 2.59 -12.48 -3.54
CA THR A 103 2.68 -12.07 -2.12
C THR A 103 2.86 -10.56 -1.88
N GLY A 104 2.76 -9.74 -2.93
CA GLY A 104 2.91 -8.27 -2.83
C GLY A 104 4.36 -7.79 -2.66
N PHE A 105 4.51 -6.58 -2.13
CA PHE A 105 5.78 -5.88 -1.98
C PHE A 105 5.86 -5.15 -0.63
N ASP A 106 7.08 -4.90 -0.16
CA ASP A 106 7.34 -3.82 0.79
C ASP A 106 7.22 -2.49 0.04
N ALA A 107 6.05 -1.86 0.17
CA ALA A 107 5.56 -0.85 -0.77
C ALA A 107 5.98 0.59 -0.44
N ILE A 108 6.50 0.86 0.76
CA ILE A 108 6.81 2.23 1.18
C ILE A 108 8.32 2.48 1.22
N THR A 109 9.06 1.71 2.02
CA THR A 109 10.52 1.90 2.17
C THR A 109 11.33 0.84 1.45
N GLY A 110 10.74 -0.31 1.10
CA GLY A 110 11.48 -1.49 0.65
C GLY A 110 12.44 -1.31 -0.53
N ALA A 111 12.16 -0.42 -1.49
CA ALA A 111 13.10 -0.13 -2.58
C ALA A 111 14.29 0.72 -2.11
N ILE A 112 14.04 1.64 -1.18
CA ILE A 112 15.05 2.54 -0.59
C ILE A 112 15.92 1.75 0.39
N ASP A 113 15.33 0.89 1.22
CA ASP A 113 16.00 0.08 2.25
C ASP A 113 16.98 -0.98 1.69
N ARG A 114 16.94 -1.21 0.37
CA ARG A 114 17.89 -2.08 -0.35
C ARG A 114 19.18 -1.36 -0.74
N ILE A 115 19.23 -0.04 -0.59
CA ILE A 115 20.39 0.78 -0.87
C ILE A 115 20.98 1.21 0.48
N ASP A 116 22.30 1.11 0.63
CA ASP A 116 22.98 1.60 1.84
C ASP A 116 23.15 3.13 1.80
N ILE A 117 22.06 3.87 2.00
CA ILE A 117 22.04 5.34 1.96
C ILE A 117 22.55 5.90 3.29
N ARG A 118 23.61 6.71 3.19
CA ARG A 118 24.29 7.35 4.33
C ARG A 118 24.20 8.87 4.24
N GLY A 119 23.67 9.48 5.29
CA GLY A 119 23.55 10.92 5.45
C GLY A 119 24.75 11.54 6.16
N THR A 120 24.56 12.78 6.63
CA THR A 120 25.54 13.54 7.39
C THR A 120 25.99 12.76 8.63
N GLY A 121 27.30 12.70 8.87
CA GLY A 121 27.86 11.95 10.01
C GLY A 121 27.76 10.43 9.89
N GLY A 122 27.41 9.88 8.71
CA GLY A 122 27.33 8.44 8.47
C GLY A 122 26.02 7.78 8.91
N GLN A 123 25.00 8.58 9.24
CA GLN A 123 23.68 8.08 9.65
C GLN A 123 23.03 7.24 8.53
N SER A 124 22.52 6.06 8.87
CA SER A 124 21.75 5.22 7.95
C SER A 124 20.32 5.74 7.79
N LEU A 125 19.85 5.88 6.56
CA LEU A 125 18.45 6.24 6.29
C LEU A 125 17.50 5.13 6.80
N LYS A 126 17.88 3.87 6.57
CA LYS A 126 17.13 2.71 7.02
C LYS A 126 16.97 2.68 8.54
N GLU A 127 18.04 2.96 9.29
CA GLU A 127 17.97 3.01 10.76
C GLU A 127 17.15 4.20 11.25
N LYS A 128 17.22 5.35 10.57
CA LYS A 128 16.39 6.53 10.89
C LYS A 128 14.90 6.18 10.77
N TRP A 129 14.49 5.57 9.65
CA TRP A 129 13.09 5.23 9.38
C TRP A 129 12.56 3.99 10.11
N GLN A 130 13.42 3.13 10.65
CA GLN A 130 12.98 2.05 11.55
C GLN A 130 12.28 2.59 12.81
N ARG A 131 12.65 3.79 13.26
CA ARG A 131 12.06 4.43 14.43
C ARG A 131 10.89 5.32 14.06
N ASP A 132 11.08 6.18 13.07
CA ASP A 132 10.09 7.17 12.68
C ASP A 132 10.24 7.49 11.18
N LEU A 133 9.22 7.16 10.40
CA LEU A 133 9.18 7.42 8.97
C LEU A 133 8.85 8.90 8.75
N SER A 134 9.88 9.71 8.58
CA SER A 134 9.73 11.15 8.44
C SER A 134 10.34 11.68 7.14
N THR A 135 9.62 12.63 6.53
CA THR A 135 10.01 13.31 5.28
C THR A 135 9.55 14.75 5.32
N PHE A 136 10.17 15.60 4.50
CA PHE A 136 9.58 16.88 4.10
C PHE A 136 8.86 16.69 2.78
N VAL A 137 7.53 16.84 2.80
CA VAL A 137 6.60 16.69 1.66
C VAL A 137 6.78 15.40 0.84
N GLY A 138 7.40 14.38 1.46
CA GLY A 138 7.74 13.13 0.79
C GLY A 138 8.83 13.19 -0.28
N ILE A 139 9.57 14.30 -0.35
CA ILE A 139 10.65 14.50 -1.34
C ILE A 139 12.02 14.51 -0.67
N MET A 140 12.15 15.13 0.51
CA MET A 140 13.44 15.26 1.20
C MET A 140 13.41 14.67 2.61
N VAL A 141 14.58 14.43 3.20
CA VAL A 141 14.76 13.92 4.56
C VAL A 141 15.85 14.74 5.26
N ASP A 142 15.60 15.17 6.50
CA ASP A 142 16.60 15.86 7.32
C ASP A 142 17.74 14.91 7.71
N GLY A 143 18.98 15.38 7.65
CA GLY A 143 20.20 14.58 7.78
C GLY A 143 20.71 14.00 6.46
N PHE A 144 19.99 14.19 5.35
CA PHE A 144 20.33 13.65 4.02
C PHE A 144 20.35 14.76 2.97
N PRO A 145 21.33 15.68 3.01
CA PRO A 145 21.37 16.82 2.10
C PRO A 145 21.50 16.37 0.65
N ASN A 146 20.84 17.09 -0.25
CA ASN A 146 20.77 16.82 -1.69
C ASN A 146 20.19 15.44 -2.07
N LEU A 147 19.65 14.66 -1.13
CA LEU A 147 18.85 13.48 -1.44
C LEU A 147 17.42 13.92 -1.77
N LEU A 148 17.00 13.67 -3.01
CA LEU A 148 15.66 13.98 -3.52
C LEU A 148 14.98 12.67 -3.94
N MET A 149 13.75 12.47 -3.48
CA MET A 149 12.96 11.26 -3.75
C MET A 149 11.72 11.62 -4.56
N ASP A 150 11.53 10.92 -5.67
CA ASP A 150 10.25 10.92 -6.37
C ASP A 150 9.38 9.79 -5.83
N LEU A 151 8.12 10.10 -5.52
CA LEU A 151 7.19 9.17 -4.87
C LEU A 151 7.72 8.59 -3.54
N GLY A 152 8.40 9.42 -2.75
CA GLY A 152 8.82 9.03 -1.41
C GLY A 152 7.63 8.82 -0.45
N PRO A 153 7.92 8.42 0.80
CA PRO A 153 6.89 8.26 1.83
C PRO A 153 5.98 9.48 1.95
N HIS A 154 4.69 9.24 2.25
CA HIS A 154 3.62 10.26 2.35
C HIS A 154 3.12 10.86 1.02
N THR A 155 3.51 10.31 -0.14
CA THR A 155 3.07 10.84 -1.46
C THR A 155 2.22 9.85 -2.29
N ALA A 156 2.21 8.57 -1.91
CA ALA A 156 1.69 7.49 -2.75
C ALA A 156 0.18 7.23 -2.57
N LEU A 157 -0.66 8.26 -2.78
CA LEU A 157 -2.12 8.10 -2.79
C LEU A 157 -2.71 8.45 -4.17
N GLY A 158 -3.54 7.55 -4.70
CA GLY A 158 -4.30 7.77 -5.93
C GLY A 158 -3.61 7.35 -7.24
N ASN A 159 -3.73 8.20 -8.27
CA ASN A 159 -3.20 7.94 -9.60
C ASN A 159 -1.73 8.36 -9.68
N VAL A 160 -0.82 7.39 -9.55
CA VAL A 160 0.62 7.63 -9.41
C VAL A 160 1.22 8.51 -10.51
N PRO A 161 0.97 8.27 -11.82
CA PRO A 161 1.39 9.19 -12.88
C PRO A 161 0.98 10.65 -12.68
N ARG A 162 -0.21 10.90 -12.12
CA ARG A 162 -0.66 12.27 -11.86
C ARG A 162 0.01 12.87 -10.63
N SER A 163 0.20 12.07 -9.57
CA SER A 163 0.85 12.54 -8.35
C SER A 163 2.35 12.82 -8.56
N ILE A 164 3.04 11.98 -9.35
CA ILE A 164 4.48 12.13 -9.60
C ILE A 164 4.83 13.36 -10.44
N GLU A 165 3.92 13.83 -11.32
CA GLU A 165 4.13 15.05 -12.11
C GLU A 165 4.49 16.24 -11.22
N TYR A 166 3.75 16.44 -10.12
CA TYR A 166 4.01 17.53 -9.18
C TYR A 166 5.35 17.40 -8.47
N ASN A 167 5.75 16.18 -8.08
CA ASN A 167 7.04 15.94 -7.42
C ASN A 167 8.20 16.26 -8.38
N VAL A 168 8.14 15.73 -9.60
CA VAL A 168 9.19 15.94 -10.61
C VAL A 168 9.29 17.41 -11.02
N GLU A 169 8.16 18.10 -11.20
CA GLU A 169 8.14 19.53 -11.51
C GLU A 169 8.74 20.37 -10.37
N TRP A 170 8.41 20.04 -9.12
CA TRP A 170 8.97 20.72 -7.95
C TRP A 170 10.48 20.47 -7.81
N VAL A 171 10.93 19.22 -7.97
CA VAL A 171 12.36 18.85 -7.96
C VAL A 171 13.11 19.57 -9.07
N ARG A 172 12.56 19.61 -10.30
CA ARG A 172 13.13 20.36 -11.42
C ARG A 172 13.31 21.84 -11.05
N ASP A 173 12.29 22.46 -10.49
CA ASP A 173 12.30 23.89 -10.16
C ASP A 173 13.26 24.21 -9.01
N LEU A 174 13.36 23.32 -8.01
CA LEU A 174 14.37 23.41 -6.96
C LEU A 174 15.79 23.36 -7.55
N LEU A 175 16.09 22.39 -8.41
CA LEU A 175 17.40 22.26 -9.03
C LEU A 175 17.74 23.46 -9.92
N ALA A 176 16.76 23.98 -10.68
CA ALA A 176 16.93 25.18 -11.48
C ALA A 176 17.19 26.43 -10.62
N PHE A 177 16.49 26.56 -9.49
CA PHE A 177 16.71 27.62 -8.51
C PHE A 177 18.10 27.55 -7.89
N MET A 178 18.53 26.36 -7.46
CA MET A 178 19.88 26.16 -6.90
C MET A 178 20.96 26.54 -7.91
N LYS A 179 20.84 26.07 -9.16
CA LYS A 179 21.77 26.40 -10.23
C LYS A 179 21.82 27.90 -10.54
N LYS A 180 20.68 28.58 -10.55
CA LYS A 180 20.61 30.03 -10.83
C LYS A 180 21.27 30.87 -9.73
N ASN A 181 21.29 30.39 -8.49
CA ASN A 181 21.79 31.12 -7.33
C ASN A 181 23.12 30.56 -6.80
N ASP A 182 23.82 29.72 -7.57
CA ASP A 182 25.08 29.09 -7.19
C ASP A 182 25.02 28.34 -5.84
N LEU A 183 23.88 27.71 -5.54
CA LEU A 183 23.67 26.90 -4.33
C LEU A 183 24.04 25.44 -4.60
N THR A 184 24.77 24.83 -3.66
CA THR A 184 25.24 23.43 -3.75
C THR A 184 24.71 22.55 -2.62
N TYR A 185 23.88 23.10 -1.73
CA TYR A 185 23.35 22.43 -0.56
C TYR A 185 21.85 22.73 -0.42
N CYS A 186 21.03 21.69 -0.36
CA CYS A 186 19.63 21.77 0.04
C CYS A 186 19.31 20.64 1.03
N GLU A 187 18.62 21.01 2.10
CA GLU A 187 18.19 20.09 3.15
C GLU A 187 16.94 20.71 3.80
N PRO A 188 15.92 19.90 4.14
CA PRO A 188 14.77 20.42 4.85
C PRO A 188 15.17 20.79 6.27
N LYS A 189 14.59 21.87 6.79
CA LYS A 189 14.76 22.20 8.20
C LYS A 189 14.02 21.16 9.07
N PRO A 190 14.55 20.76 10.24
CA PRO A 190 13.89 19.79 11.11
C PRO A 190 12.45 20.18 11.48
N GLU A 191 12.18 21.47 11.69
CA GLU A 191 10.82 21.97 11.95
C GLU A 191 9.88 21.73 10.77
N ALA A 192 10.35 21.87 9.53
CA ALA A 192 9.51 21.65 8.34
C ALA A 192 9.18 20.15 8.14
N VAL A 193 10.08 19.25 8.56
CA VAL A 193 9.80 17.81 8.61
C VAL A 193 8.74 17.52 9.67
N ALA A 194 8.88 18.08 10.87
CA ALA A 194 7.92 17.90 11.95
C ALA A 194 6.53 18.42 11.57
N ASP A 195 6.43 19.62 11.01
CA ASP A 195 5.18 20.23 10.54
C ASP A 195 4.49 19.36 9.48
N TRP A 196 5.26 18.76 8.56
CA TRP A 196 4.71 17.87 7.55
C TRP A 196 4.15 16.58 8.17
N ILE A 197 4.82 16.01 9.17
CA ILE A 197 4.34 14.81 9.85
C ILE A 197 3.08 15.09 10.65
N GLU A 198 3.01 16.23 11.35
CA GLU A 198 1.79 16.68 12.00
C GLU A 198 0.65 16.83 10.99
N PHE A 199 0.92 17.45 9.84
CA PHE A 199 -0.06 17.58 8.76
C PHE A 199 -0.57 16.22 8.27
N VAL A 200 0.34 15.27 7.98
CA VAL A 200 -0.03 13.92 7.50
C VAL A 200 -0.88 13.19 8.53
N ASN A 201 -0.50 13.23 9.80
CA ASN A 201 -1.25 12.58 10.88
C ASN A 201 -2.64 13.20 11.05
N ALA A 202 -2.74 14.54 11.04
CA ALA A 202 -4.02 15.24 11.12
C ALA A 202 -4.95 14.93 9.94
N LYS A 203 -4.40 14.62 8.75
CA LYS A 203 -5.19 14.18 7.59
C LYS A 203 -5.70 12.74 7.72
N ALA A 204 -5.06 11.91 8.53
CA ALA A 204 -5.50 10.55 8.79
C ALA A 204 -6.58 10.47 9.87
N GLU A 205 -6.71 11.49 10.73
CA GLU A 205 -7.71 11.51 11.80
C GLU A 205 -9.14 11.37 11.26
N GLY A 206 -9.87 10.39 11.79
CA GLY A 206 -11.26 10.11 11.42
C GLY A 206 -11.44 9.31 10.12
N LEU A 207 -10.37 8.99 9.39
CA LEU A 207 -10.43 8.04 8.28
C LEU A 207 -10.64 6.61 8.81
N LEU A 208 -11.40 5.81 8.07
CA LEU A 208 -11.59 4.37 8.34
C LEU A 208 -10.47 3.51 7.73
N SER A 209 -9.65 4.09 6.86
CA SER A 209 -8.49 3.46 6.18
C SER A 209 -7.20 3.65 6.97
#